data_AF-A0A480ABV3-F1
#
_entry.id   AF-A0A480ABV3-F1
#
_cell.length_a   1.000
_cell.length_b   1.000
_cell.length_c   1.000
_cell.angle_alpha   90.00
_cell.angle_beta   90.00
_cell.angle_gamma   90.00
#
_symmetry.space_group_name_H-M   'P 1'
#
loop_
_entity.id
_entity.type
_entity.pdbx_description
1 polymer ?
#
loop_
_entity_poly.entity_id
_entity_poly.type
_entity_poly.pdbx_seq_one_letter_code
_entity_poly.pdbx_strand_id
1 'polypeptide(L)'
;MPIDPITWAIIIGGALAGFTVDNFWDEIKEWASRMLGYILDVINHDVEVTSDALVYIVKEGTRIYKEIEVFSRNIYTGATTRHVKREEISPNQVPPDIEEQLEAKRKVKIMQQQT
;
A
#
# COMPACT_ATOMS: atom_id res chain seq x y z
N MET A 1 15.37 -14.49 -22.53
CA MET A 1 15.74 -13.15 -22.02
C MET A 1 15.25 -13.11 -20.59
N PRO A 2 16.09 -12.79 -19.59
CA PRO A 2 15.59 -12.71 -18.22
C PRO A 2 14.63 -11.51 -18.15
N ILE A 3 13.40 -11.77 -17.71
CA ILE A 3 12.43 -10.72 -17.40
C ILE A 3 13.03 -9.96 -16.21
N ASP A 4 13.38 -8.69 -16.42
CA ASP A 4 13.90 -7.83 -15.36
C ASP A 4 12.91 -7.80 -14.19
N PRO A 5 13.39 -7.91 -12.94
CA PRO A 5 12.52 -7.86 -11.77
C PRO A 5 11.84 -6.49 -11.74
N ILE A 6 10.50 -6.49 -11.69
CA ILE A 6 9.68 -5.28 -11.44
C ILE A 6 10.34 -4.54 -10.29
N THR A 7 10.76 -3.30 -10.53
CA THR A 7 11.45 -2.49 -9.53
C THR A 7 10.43 -2.07 -8.48
N TRP A 8 10.54 -2.61 -7.26
CA TRP A 8 9.57 -2.35 -6.19
C TRP A 8 9.91 -1.05 -5.47
N ALA A 9 9.18 0.03 -5.75
CA ALA A 9 9.27 1.27 -4.99
C ALA A 9 8.17 1.31 -3.92
N ILE A 10 8.49 0.91 -2.69
CA ILE A 10 7.59 1.14 -1.55
C ILE A 10 7.69 2.64 -1.19
N ILE A 11 6.79 3.45 -1.73
CA ILE A 11 6.73 4.89 -1.42
C ILE A 11 6.06 5.08 -0.06
N ILE A 12 6.86 5.16 1.01
CA ILE A 12 6.39 5.38 2.38
C ILE A 12 6.46 6.87 2.70
N GLY A 13 5.29 7.52 2.76
CA GLY A 13 5.18 8.91 3.21
C GLY A 13 5.16 9.03 4.74
N GLY A 14 6.35 9.08 5.37
CA GLY A 14 6.53 9.41 6.78
C GLY A 14 7.74 8.74 7.42
N ALA A 15 8.90 9.41 7.38
CA ALA A 15 10.10 8.99 8.11
C ALA A 15 9.93 9.23 9.62
N LEU A 16 10.66 8.44 10.41
CA LEU A 16 10.79 8.41 11.87
C LEU A 16 9.92 7.36 12.54
N ALA A 17 10.51 6.19 12.82
CA ALA A 17 10.05 5.35 13.91
C ALA A 17 11.12 4.31 14.30
N GLY A 18 11.25 4.03 15.60
CA GLY A 18 12.29 3.16 16.17
C GLY A 18 12.05 1.65 15.95
N PHE A 19 12.83 0.83 16.66
CA PHE A 19 12.91 -0.64 16.53
C PHE A 19 11.55 -1.38 16.57
N THR A 20 10.54 -0.84 17.25
CA THR A 20 9.18 -1.41 17.32
C THR A 20 8.40 -1.25 16.02
N VAL A 21 8.73 -0.23 15.24
CA VAL A 21 8.08 0.07 13.97
C VAL A 21 8.75 -0.67 12.82
N ASP A 22 10.02 -1.03 12.95
CA ASP A 22 10.69 -1.93 11.99
C ASP A 22 9.97 -3.28 11.89
N ASN A 23 9.68 -3.93 13.02
CA ASN A 23 8.95 -5.22 13.04
C ASN A 23 7.55 -5.10 12.42
N PHE A 24 6.84 -4.00 12.73
CA PHE A 24 5.53 -3.73 12.14
C PHE A 24 5.63 -3.54 10.62
N TRP A 25 6.64 -2.80 10.14
CA TRP A 25 6.86 -2.62 8.72
C TRP A 25 7.25 -3.91 8.02
N ASP A 26 8.02 -4.79 8.66
CA ASP A 26 8.39 -6.08 8.08
C ASP A 26 7.16 -6.98 7.91
N GLU A 27 6.23 -6.99 8.88
CA GLU A 27 4.94 -7.68 8.74
C GLU A 27 4.11 -7.11 7.57
N ILE A 28 4.07 -5.77 7.44
CA ILE A 28 3.37 -5.11 6.32
C ILE A 28 4.02 -5.44 4.98
N LYS A 29 5.36 -5.45 4.89
CA LYS A 29 6.09 -5.82 3.67
C LYS A 29 5.84 -7.27 3.29
N GLU A 30 5.86 -8.19 4.26
CA GLU A 30 5.61 -9.61 4.00
C GLU A 30 4.17 -9.83 3.52
N TRP A 31 3.20 -9.19 4.17
CA TRP A 31 1.81 -9.19 3.72
C TRP A 31 1.67 -8.61 2.30
N ALA A 32 2.26 -7.44 2.04
CA ALA A 32 2.20 -6.77 0.76
C ALA A 32 2.84 -7.63 -0.35
N SER A 33 3.94 -8.31 -0.05
CA SER A 33 4.63 -9.21 -1.00
C SER A 33 3.73 -10.39 -1.38
N ARG A 34 3.04 -10.99 -0.42
CA ARG A 34 2.06 -12.07 -0.69
C ARG A 34 0.89 -11.56 -1.53
N MET A 35 0.34 -10.40 -1.17
CA MET A 35 -0.77 -9.80 -1.92
C MET A 35 -0.36 -9.40 -3.33
N LEU A 36 0.84 -8.85 -3.51
CA LEU A 36 1.40 -8.51 -4.80
C LEU A 36 1.55 -9.76 -5.67
N GLY A 37 2.05 -10.86 -5.11
CA GLY A 37 2.10 -12.16 -5.81
C GLY A 37 0.71 -12.57 -6.33
N TYR A 38 -0.31 -12.50 -5.47
CA TYR A 38 -1.68 -12.82 -5.90
C TYR A 38 -2.25 -11.87 -6.95
N ILE A 39 -1.88 -10.58 -6.91
CA ILE A 39 -2.30 -9.61 -7.93
C ILE A 39 -1.59 -9.89 -9.25
N LEU A 40 -0.29 -10.14 -9.21
CA LEU A 40 0.52 -10.46 -10.39
C LEU A 40 0.07 -11.78 -11.03
N ASP A 41 -0.29 -12.80 -10.26
CA ASP A 41 -0.84 -14.06 -10.78
C ASP A 41 -2.13 -13.85 -11.59
N VAL A 42 -2.90 -12.80 -11.28
CA VAL A 42 -4.12 -12.44 -12.02
C VAL A 42 -3.81 -11.59 -13.25
N ILE A 43 -2.68 -10.88 -13.26
CA ILE A 43 -2.27 -10.03 -14.38
C ILE A 43 -1.64 -10.89 -15.48
N ASN A 44 -2.19 -10.77 -16.69
CA ASN A 44 -1.61 -11.41 -17.86
C ASN A 44 -0.39 -10.62 -18.34
N HIS A 45 0.80 -11.04 -17.92
CA HIS A 45 2.08 -10.40 -18.20
C HIS A 45 2.43 -10.35 -19.70
N ASP A 46 1.78 -11.15 -20.55
CA ASP A 46 2.00 -11.11 -22.00
C ASP A 46 1.33 -9.89 -22.65
N VAL A 47 0.33 -9.29 -21.99
CA VAL A 47 -0.51 -8.22 -22.57
C VAL A 47 -0.69 -7.00 -21.66
N GLU A 48 -0.31 -7.09 -20.38
CA GLU A 48 -0.41 -6.03 -19.39
C GLU A 48 0.95 -5.70 -18.77
N VAL A 49 1.24 -4.40 -18.67
CA VAL A 49 2.41 -3.86 -17.97
C VAL A 49 1.97 -3.33 -16.61
N THR A 50 2.61 -3.81 -15.57
CA THR A 50 2.32 -3.43 -14.19
C THR A 50 3.13 -2.21 -13.77
N SER A 51 2.49 -1.27 -13.08
CA SER A 51 3.16 -0.16 -12.40
C SER A 51 3.73 -0.61 -11.05
N ASP A 52 4.50 0.27 -10.42
CA ASP A 52 4.90 0.12 -9.03
C ASP A 52 3.68 -0.13 -8.13
N ALA A 53 3.87 -1.00 -7.15
CA ALA A 53 2.87 -1.30 -6.14
C ALA A 53 2.92 -0.27 -5.01
N LEU A 54 1.78 0.30 -4.67
CA LEU A 54 1.64 1.29 -3.61
C LEU A 54 1.03 0.62 -2.38
N VAL A 55 1.69 0.75 -1.24
CA VAL A 55 1.24 0.18 0.03
C VAL A 55 0.93 1.31 1.01
N TYR A 56 -0.27 1.27 1.58
CA TYR A 56 -0.78 2.29 2.47
C TYR A 56 -1.32 1.70 3.76
N ILE A 57 -1.32 2.52 4.80
CA ILE A 57 -2.13 2.31 5.99
C ILE A 57 -3.22 3.37 6.00
N VAL A 58 -4.47 2.92 5.99
CA VAL A 58 -5.66 3.77 5.87
C VAL A 58 -6.49 3.62 7.13
N LYS A 59 -6.86 4.73 7.76
CA LYS A 59 -7.79 4.76 8.90
C LYS A 59 -9.15 5.26 8.43
N GLU A 60 -10.19 4.44 8.56
CA GLU A 60 -11.58 4.81 8.30
C GLU A 60 -12.37 4.71 9.60
N GLY A 61 -12.63 5.87 10.22
CA GLY A 61 -13.26 5.92 11.55
C GLY A 61 -12.36 5.27 12.61
N THR A 62 -12.86 4.20 13.23
CA THR A 62 -12.14 3.41 14.24
C THR A 62 -11.36 2.23 13.66
N ARG A 63 -11.52 1.94 12.35
CA ARG A 63 -10.88 0.79 11.70
C ARG A 63 -9.63 1.23 10.98
N ILE A 64 -8.60 0.40 11.05
CA ILE A 64 -7.33 0.60 10.35
C ILE A 64 -7.16 -0.52 9.35
N TYR A 65 -6.73 -0.19 8.15
CA TYR A 65 -6.52 -1.12 7.07
C TYR A 65 -5.12 -0.97 6.51
N LYS A 66 -4.48 -2.09 6.17
CA LYS A 66 -3.40 -2.12 5.20
C LYS A 66 -4.02 -2.29 3.82
N GLU A 67 -3.57 -1.47 2.89
CA GLU A 67 -4.04 -1.46 1.51
C GLU A 67 -2.85 -1.55 0.57
N ILE A 68 -2.95 -2.40 -0.45
CA ILE A 68 -2.02 -2.45 -1.55
C ILE A 68 -2.79 -2.18 -2.84
N GLU A 69 -2.24 -1.28 -3.64
CA GLU A 69 -2.78 -0.83 -4.91
C GLU A 69 -1.73 -1.04 -5.99
N VAL A 70 -2.14 -1.70 -7.08
CA VAL A 70 -1.29 -1.99 -8.22
C VAL A 70 -2.07 -1.61 -9.46
N PHE A 71 -1.46 -0.82 -10.35
CA PHE A 71 -2.06 -0.52 -11.64
C PHE A 71 -1.44 -1.42 -12.70
N SER A 72 -2.28 -1.96 -13.58
CA SER A 72 -1.83 -2.60 -14.80
C SER A 72 -2.35 -1.81 -16.00
N ARG A 73 -1.57 -1.73 -17.07
CA ARG A 73 -1.97 -1.13 -18.33
C ARG A 73 -1.83 -2.14 -19.45
N ASN A 74 -2.91 -2.37 -20.17
CA ASN A 74 -2.90 -3.22 -21.34
C ASN A 74 -2.14 -2.53 -22.49
N ILE A 75 -1.15 -3.21 -23.06
CA ILE A 75 -0.25 -2.64 -24.08
C ILE A 75 -0.93 -2.43 -25.44
N TYR A 76 -2.00 -3.17 -25.72
CA TYR A 76 -2.71 -3.13 -27.00
C TYR A 76 -3.86 -2.11 -26.99
N THR A 77 -4.58 -2.02 -25.88
CA THR A 77 -5.77 -1.15 -25.76
C THR A 77 -5.50 0.14 -25.01
N GLY A 78 -4.38 0.22 -24.26
CA GLY A 78 -4.08 1.34 -23.36
C GLY A 78 -4.98 1.39 -22.11
N ALA A 79 -5.92 0.45 -21.96
CA ALA A 79 -6.80 0.38 -20.80
C ALA A 79 -5.97 0.19 -19.53
N THR A 80 -6.29 0.99 -18.49
CA THR A 80 -5.62 0.91 -17.20
C THR A 80 -6.58 0.29 -16.18
N THR A 81 -6.15 -0.78 -15.54
CA THR A 81 -6.88 -1.50 -14.51
C THR A 81 -6.22 -1.26 -13.17
N ARG A 82 -7.04 -0.97 -12.15
CA ARG A 82 -6.58 -0.80 -10.77
C ARG A 82 -6.93 -2.07 -9.99
N HIS A 83 -5.92 -2.70 -9.40
CA HIS A 83 -6.07 -3.84 -8.50
C HIS A 83 -5.85 -3.37 -7.08
N VAL A 84 -6.84 -3.60 -6.21
CA VAL A 84 -6.76 -3.22 -4.79
C VAL A 84 -7.00 -4.44 -3.93
N LYS A 85 -6.13 -4.63 -2.94
CA LYS A 85 -6.35 -5.55 -1.83
C LYS A 85 -6.24 -4.79 -0.52
N ARG A 86 -7.20 -5.04 0.37
CA ARG A 86 -7.29 -4.39 1.67
C ARG A 86 -7.53 -5.43 2.74
N GLU A 87 -6.83 -5.30 3.85
CA GLU A 87 -6.99 -6.15 5.03
C GLU A 87 -7.08 -5.28 6.28
N GLU A 88 -8.06 -5.59 7.14
CA GLU A 88 -8.26 -4.89 8.41
C GLU A 88 -7.18 -5.32 9.40
N ILE A 89 -6.61 -4.33 10.10
CA ILE A 89 -5.62 -4.53 11.15
C ILE A 89 -6.26 -4.10 12.46
N SER A 90 -6.03 -4.88 13.52
CA SER A 90 -6.44 -4.47 14.84
C SER A 90 -5.70 -3.19 15.25
N PRO A 91 -6.38 -2.18 15.82
CA PRO A 91 -5.72 -0.97 16.31
C PRO A 91 -4.57 -1.25 17.29
N ASN A 92 -4.67 -2.34 18.06
CA ASN A 92 -3.65 -2.75 19.02
C ASN A 92 -2.35 -3.27 18.37
N GLN A 93 -2.38 -3.61 17.09
CA GLN A 93 -1.21 -4.05 16.32
C GLN A 93 -0.50 -2.87 15.64
N VAL A 94 -1.11 -1.69 15.65
CA VAL A 94 -0.54 -0.49 15.05
C VAL A 94 0.34 0.20 16.08
N PRO A 95 1.63 0.45 15.78
CA PRO A 95 2.50 1.17 16.70
C PRO A 95 1.97 2.59 16.99
N PRO A 96 2.17 3.11 18.21
CA PRO A 96 1.66 4.42 18.60
C PRO A 96 2.19 5.54 17.69
N ASP A 97 3.43 5.45 17.23
CA ASP A 97 4.03 6.41 16.29
C ASP A 97 3.25 6.49 14.96
N ILE A 98 2.75 5.35 14.46
CA ILE A 98 1.95 5.28 13.23
C ILE A 98 0.53 5.78 13.48
N GLU A 99 -0.05 5.46 14.64
CA GLU A 99 -1.36 5.97 15.04
C GLU A 99 -1.36 7.52 15.13
N GLU A 100 -0.31 8.11 15.72
CA GLU A 100 -0.15 9.55 15.82
C GLU A 100 -0.04 10.20 14.43
N GLN A 101 0.71 9.60 13.50
CA GLN A 101 0.79 10.07 12.11
C GLN A 101 -0.57 10.01 11.39
N LEU A 102 -1.35 8.94 11.61
CA LEU A 102 -2.69 8.79 11.03
C LEU A 102 -3.67 9.83 11.60
N GLU A 103 -3.62 10.09 12.90
CA GLU A 103 -4.43 11.13 13.56
C GLU A 103 -4.03 12.54 13.09
N ALA A 104 -2.74 12.82 12.95
CA ALA A 104 -2.23 14.09 12.43
C ALA A 104 -2.71 14.34 10.99
N LYS A 105 -2.61 13.34 10.11
CA LYS A 105 -3.14 13.42 8.73
C LYS A 105 -4.66 13.64 8.72
N ARG A 106 -5.41 13.00 9.63
CA ARG A 106 -6.87 13.22 9.75
C ARG A 106 -7.20 14.66 10.13
N LYS A 107 -6.50 15.23 11.13
CA LYS A 107 -6.70 16.62 11.57
C LYS A 107 -6.45 17.63 10.44
N VAL A 108 -5.38 17.43 9.67
CA VAL A 108 -5.07 18.29 8.52
C VAL A 108 -6.15 18.20 7.44
N LYS A 109 -6.65 16.99 7.15
CA LYS A 109 -7.72 16.80 6.15
C LYS A 109 -9.04 17.44 6.56
N ILE A 110 -9.38 17.42 7.86
CA ILE A 110 -10.57 18.11 8.40
C ILE A 110 -10.42 19.63 8.28
N MET A 111 -9.25 20.18 8.59
CA MET A 111 -8.98 21.62 8.45
C MET A 111 -9.08 22.10 6.99
N GLN A 112 -8.56 21.32 6.04
CA GLN A 112 -8.65 21.64 4.60
C GLN A 112 -10.09 21.58 4.05
N GLN A 113 -10.97 20.76 4.63
CA GLN A 113 -12.38 20.70 4.23
C GLN A 113 -13.24 21.83 4.81
N GLN A 114 -12.74 22.57 5.79
CA GLN A 114 -13.44 23.69 6.44
C GLN A 114 -13.08 25.07 5.87
N THR A 115 -12.14 25.15 4.93
CA THR A 115 -11.75 26.41 4.24
C THR A 115 -12.35 26.44 2.84
#